data_AF-M3D828-F1
#
_entry.id   AF-M3D828-F1
#
_cell.length_a   1.000
_cell.length_b   1.000
_cell.length_c   1.000
_cell.angle_alpha   90.00
_cell.angle_beta   90.00
_cell.angle_gamma   90.00
#
_symmetry.space_group_name_H-M   'P 1'
#
loop_
_entity.id
_entity.type
_entity.pdbx_description
1 polymer ?
#
loop_
_entity_poly.entity_id
_entity_poly.type
_entity_poly.pdbx_seq_one_letter_code
_entity_poly.pdbx_strand_id
1 'polypeptide(L)'
;SSPLSSANAAKARLTEEQKKKNHIESEKKRREAIRQGFDRLSTLVPGMQGQARSEAIVLAATVEHMRAMLAQREQIAAAATAKG
;
A
#
# COMPACT_ATOMS: atom_id res chain seq x y z
N SER A 1 -26.91 -31.42 31.74
CA SER A 1 -27.26 -30.06 31.29
C SER A 1 -26.04 -29.17 31.48
N SER A 2 -25.22 -29.00 30.45
CA SER A 2 -23.99 -28.20 30.54
C SER A 2 -24.32 -26.73 30.29
N PRO A 3 -23.89 -25.79 31.17
CA PRO A 3 -24.16 -24.38 30.97
C PRO A 3 -23.28 -23.86 29.82
N LEU A 4 -23.91 -23.32 28.79
CA LEU A 4 -23.24 -22.57 27.73
C LEU A 4 -22.49 -21.40 28.38
N SER A 5 -21.17 -21.36 28.17
CA SER A 5 -20.28 -20.39 28.76
C SER A 5 -20.66 -18.96 28.35
N SER A 6 -20.90 -18.11 29.34
CA SER A 6 -21.14 -16.66 29.21
C SER A 6 -20.01 -15.89 28.49
N ALA A 7 -18.91 -16.56 28.11
CA ALA A 7 -17.80 -16.00 27.36
C ALA A 7 -18.16 -15.64 25.91
N ASN A 8 -19.17 -16.29 25.30
CA ASN A 8 -19.58 -15.99 23.92
C ASN A 8 -20.65 -14.89 23.81
N ALA A 9 -21.39 -14.58 24.89
CA ALA A 9 -22.40 -13.52 24.87
C ALA A 9 -21.79 -12.11 24.95
N ALA A 10 -20.61 -11.96 25.55
CA ALA A 10 -19.87 -10.69 25.61
C ALA A 10 -19.23 -10.29 24.26
N LYS A 11 -19.22 -11.19 23.27
CA LYS A 11 -18.63 -10.98 21.94
C LYS A 11 -19.55 -10.21 20.97
N ALA A 12 -20.80 -9.91 21.36
CA ALA A 12 -21.84 -9.52 20.41
C ALA A 12 -22.24 -8.03 20.38
N ARG A 13 -21.76 -7.16 21.28
CA ARG A 13 -22.03 -5.71 21.18
C ARG A 13 -20.84 -4.90 21.64
N LEU A 14 -19.90 -4.61 20.73
CA LEU A 14 -19.05 -3.43 20.88
C LEU A 14 -19.98 -2.23 21.16
N THR A 15 -19.74 -1.48 22.23
CA THR A 15 -20.50 -0.27 22.52
C THR A 15 -20.33 0.72 21.37
N GLU A 16 -21.28 1.64 21.17
CA GLU A 16 -21.16 2.68 20.13
C GLU A 16 -19.87 3.48 20.28
N GLU A 17 -19.44 3.74 21.52
CA GLU A 17 -18.16 4.39 21.81
C GLU A 17 -16.96 3.55 21.35
N GLN A 18 -17.00 2.23 21.56
CA GLN A 18 -15.91 1.33 21.19
C GLN A 18 -15.84 1.09 19.69
N LYS A 19 -17.00 1.02 19.00
CA LYS A 19 -17.05 1.03 17.53
C LYS A 19 -16.45 2.31 16.96
N LYS A 20 -16.79 3.47 17.54
CA LYS A 20 -16.25 4.77 17.12
C LYS A 20 -14.72 4.84 17.29
N LYS A 21 -14.20 4.39 18.43
CA LYS A 21 -12.74 4.30 18.69
C LYS A 21 -12.05 3.39 17.67
N ASN A 22 -12.55 2.16 17.50
CA ASN A 22 -11.99 1.20 16.55
C ASN A 22 -12.01 1.73 15.10
N HIS A 23 -13.06 2.43 14.70
CA HIS A 23 -13.14 3.04 13.36
C HIS A 23 -12.05 4.10 13.16
N ILE A 24 -11.85 4.99 14.13
CA ILE A 24 -10.81 6.02 14.08
C ILE A 24 -9.41 5.39 14.01
N GLU A 25 -9.15 4.38 14.83
CA GLU A 25 -7.86 3.69 14.83
C GLU A 25 -7.60 2.94 13.52
N SER A 26 -8.61 2.24 13.00
CA SER A 26 -8.53 1.56 11.70
C SER A 26 -8.21 2.53 10.57
N GLU A 27 -8.89 3.68 10.51
CA GLU A 27 -8.64 4.68 9.49
C GLU A 27 -7.26 5.35 9.64
N LYS A 28 -6.82 5.61 10.88
CA LYS A 28 -5.45 6.10 11.14
C LYS A 28 -4.41 5.11 10.61
N LYS A 29 -4.56 3.83 10.92
CA LYS A 29 -3.66 2.77 10.44
C LYS A 29 -3.69 2.65 8.91
N ARG A 30 -4.87 2.73 8.30
CA ARG A 30 -5.03 2.72 6.84
C ARG A 30 -4.29 3.90 6.19
N ARG A 31 -4.45 5.12 6.71
CA ARG A 31 -3.75 6.31 6.20
C ARG A 31 -2.25 6.23 6.37
N GLU A 32 -1.78 5.71 7.49
CA GLU A 32 -0.35 5.52 7.74
C GLU A 32 0.26 4.51 6.77
N ALA A 33 -0.43 3.39 6.50
CA ALA A 33 0.02 2.40 5.51
C ALA A 33 0.10 3.01 4.09
N ILE A 34 -0.88 3.82 3.69
CA ILE A 34 -0.86 4.53 2.40
C ILE A 34 0.35 5.47 2.33
N ARG A 35 0.59 6.26 3.39
CA ARG A 35 1.72 7.19 3.46
C ARG A 35 3.07 6.48 3.34
N GLN A 36 3.24 5.36 4.04
CA GLN A 36 4.44 4.54 3.94
C GLN A 36 4.63 3.98 2.52
N GLY A 37 3.53 3.65 1.83
CA GLY A 37 3.56 3.27 0.41
C GLY A 37 4.13 4.38 -0.48
N PHE A 38 3.66 5.62 -0.32
CA PHE A 38 4.18 6.77 -1.05
C PHE A 38 5.63 7.11 -0.70
N ASP A 39 5.99 7.04 0.58
CA ASP A 39 7.38 7.24 1.01
C ASP A 39 8.29 6.19 0.33
N ARG A 40 7.86 4.92 0.26
CA ARG A 40 8.60 3.87 -0.47
C ARG A 40 8.69 4.15 -1.97
N LEU A 41 7.59 4.51 -2.64
CA LEU A 41 7.60 4.86 -4.06
C LEU A 41 8.58 6.00 -4.37
N SER A 42 8.63 7.02 -3.51
CA SER A 42 9.54 8.16 -3.67
C SER A 42 11.04 7.78 -3.64
N THR A 43 11.38 6.66 -3.01
CA THR A 43 12.76 6.14 -2.97
C THR A 43 13.11 5.23 -4.14
N LEU A 44 12.12 4.55 -4.72
CA LEU A 44 12.31 3.61 -5.82
C LEU A 44 12.29 4.32 -7.18
N VAL A 45 11.46 5.34 -7.34
CA VAL A 45 11.32 6.07 -8.60
C VAL A 45 12.41 7.14 -8.71
N PRO A 46 13.27 7.10 -9.74
CA PRO A 46 14.32 8.10 -9.94
C PRO A 46 13.75 9.53 -9.99
N GLY A 47 14.39 10.46 -9.29
CA GLY A 47 14.00 11.87 -9.28
C GLY A 47 12.83 12.22 -8.35
N MET A 48 12.27 11.25 -7.61
CA MET A 48 11.15 11.47 -6.70
C MET A 48 11.55 11.55 -5.21
N GLN A 49 12.84 11.51 -4.87
CA GLN A 49 13.26 11.60 -3.46
C GLN A 49 12.72 12.89 -2.80
N GLY A 50 12.06 12.73 -1.65
CA GLY A 50 11.46 13.84 -0.92
C GLY A 50 10.12 14.34 -1.46
N GLN A 51 9.62 13.81 -2.59
CA GLN A 51 8.33 14.18 -3.20
C GLN A 51 7.15 13.31 -2.74
N ALA A 52 7.32 12.47 -1.70
CA ALA A 52 6.28 11.56 -1.20
C ALA A 52 4.97 12.22 -0.77
N ARG A 53 4.94 13.55 -0.64
CA ARG A 53 3.74 14.34 -0.29
C ARG A 53 2.87 14.69 -1.49
N SER A 54 3.39 14.58 -2.71
CA SER A 54 2.69 14.91 -3.95
C SER A 54 2.14 13.64 -4.60
N GLU A 55 1.02 13.11 -4.08
CA GLU A 55 0.47 11.80 -4.47
C GLU A 55 0.33 11.64 -5.99
N ALA A 56 -0.28 12.61 -6.67
CA ALA A 56 -0.50 12.56 -8.11
C ALA A 56 0.82 12.53 -8.92
N ILE A 57 1.82 13.31 -8.49
CA ILE A 57 3.13 13.38 -9.14
C ILE A 57 3.87 12.05 -8.96
N VAL A 58 3.89 11.52 -7.74
CA VAL A 58 4.55 10.24 -7.44
C VAL A 58 3.92 9.11 -8.24
N LEU A 59 2.59 9.03 -8.32
CA LEU A 59 1.90 8.00 -9.11
C LEU A 59 2.21 8.13 -10.61
N ALA A 60 2.14 9.34 -11.17
CA ALA A 60 2.44 9.57 -12.58
C ALA A 60 3.89 9.17 -12.93
N ALA A 61 4.86 9.62 -12.12
CA ALA A 61 6.26 9.27 -12.30
C ALA A 61 6.52 7.76 -12.13
N THR A 62 5.80 7.10 -11.21
CA THR A 62 5.89 5.64 -11.02
C THR A 62 5.44 4.89 -12.28
N VAL A 63 4.32 5.28 -12.87
CA VAL A 63 3.81 4.65 -14.10
C VAL A 63 4.78 4.84 -15.27
N GLU A 64 5.30 6.06 -15.43
CA GLU A 64 6.29 6.35 -16.48
C GLU A 64 7.56 5.50 -16.31
N HIS A 65 8.07 5.41 -15.08
CA HIS A 65 9.23 4.60 -14.77
C HIS A 65 9.01 3.11 -15.08
N MET A 66 7.84 2.55 -14.72
CA MET A 66 7.51 1.15 -15.03
C MET A 66 7.47 0.90 -16.55
N ARG A 67 6.89 1.81 -17.33
CA ARG A 67 6.86 1.71 -18.80
C ARG A 67 8.28 1.71 -19.38
N ALA A 68 9.14 2.61 -18.91
CA ALA A 68 10.54 2.68 -19.33
C ALA A 68 11.31 1.38 -18.99
N MET A 69 11.10 0.83 -17.79
CA MET A 69 11.74 -0.44 -17.39
C MET A 69 11.31 -1.62 -18.26
N LEU A 70 10.02 -1.70 -18.63
CA LEU A 70 9.52 -2.75 -19.52
C LEU A 70 10.14 -2.64 -20.92
N ALA A 71 10.17 -1.44 -21.49
CA ALA A 71 10.79 -1.19 -22.79
C ALA A 71 12.30 -1.53 -22.77
N GLN A 72 13.02 -1.15 -21.71
CA GLN A 72 14.43 -1.49 -21.55
C GLN A 72 14.64 -3.00 -21.47
N ARG A 73 13.77 -3.73 -20.76
CA ARG A 73 13.82 -5.19 -20.68
C ARG A 73 13.64 -5.84 -22.06
N GLU A 74 12.71 -5.36 -22.87
CA GLU A 74 12.49 -5.87 -24.23
C GLU A 74 13.71 -5.63 -25.12
N GLN A 75 14.32 -4.44 -25.05
CA GLN A 75 15.53 -4.11 -25.80
C GLN A 75 16.70 -5.02 -25.42
N ILE A 76 16.91 -5.25 -24.11
CA ILE A 76 17.96 -6.16 -23.62
C ILE A 76 17.71 -7.59 -24.11
N ALA A 77 16.48 -8.07 -24.05
CA ALA A 77 16.12 -9.40 -24.51
C ALA A 77 16.38 -9.55 -26.02
N ALA A 78 15.96 -8.60 -26.84
CA ALA A 78 16.19 -8.61 -28.28
C ALA A 78 17.70 -8.55 -28.62
N ALA A 79 18.48 -7.74 -27.90
CA ALA A 79 19.92 -7.66 -28.09
C ALA A 79 20.64 -8.95 -27.70
N ALA A 80 20.14 -9.67 -26.68
CA ALA A 80 20.68 -10.98 -26.30
C ALA A 80 20.39 -12.05 -27.35
N THR A 81 19.19 -12.06 -27.94
CA THR A 81 18.83 -13.02 -29.00
C THR A 81 19.53 -12.73 -30.33
N ALA A 82 19.87 -11.48 -30.64
CA ALA A 82 20.57 -11.12 -31.87
C ALA A 82 22.08 -11.44 -31.85
N LYS A 83 22.65 -11.72 -30.68
CA LYS A 83 24.06 -12.05 -30.49
C LYS A 83 24.34 -13.56 -30.36
N GLY A 84 23.30 -14.39 -30.35
CA GLY A 84 23.38 -15.86 -30.40
C GLY A 84 23.08 -16.36 -31.80
#